data_AF-A0A2I0QPX8-F1
#
_entry.id   AF-A0A2I0QPX8-F1
#
_cell.length_a   1.000
_cell.length_b   1.000
_cell.length_c   1.000
_cell.angle_alpha   90.00
_cell.angle_beta   90.00
_cell.angle_gamma   90.00
#
_symmetry.space_group_name_H-M   'P 1'
#
loop_
_entity.id
_entity.type
_entity.pdbx_description
1 polymer ?
#
loop_
_entity_poly.entity_id
_entity_poly.type
_entity_poly.pdbx_seq_one_letter_code
_entity_poly.pdbx_strand_id
1 'polypeptide(L)' 'MFTGESTYQEVISKEGTLKILAKHGVPCVSCPMAKYEMAKLKLGDISEMYGIDLKALLDDLNKLK' A
#
# COMPACT_ATOMS: atom_id res chain seq x y z
N MET A 1 -2.54 -8.16 -10.12
CA MET A 1 -3.72 -7.61 -9.44
C MET A 1 -3.43 -7.73 -7.95
N PHE A 2 -3.54 -6.63 -7.20
CA PHE A 2 -3.24 -6.61 -5.77
C PHE A 2 -4.46 -7.07 -4.97
N THR A 3 -4.20 -7.73 -3.84
CA THR A 3 -5.19 -8.17 -2.86
C THR A 3 -4.76 -7.71 -1.47
N GLY A 4 -5.62 -7.94 -0.47
CA GLY A 4 -5.25 -7.68 0.93
C GLY A 4 -4.05 -8.49 1.40
N GLU A 5 -3.70 -9.58 0.71
CA GLU A 5 -2.55 -10.42 1.03
C GLU A 5 -1.26 -9.99 0.35
N SER A 6 -1.33 -9.07 -0.63
CA SER A 6 -0.14 -8.50 -1.25
C SER A 6 0.67 -7.74 -0.22
N THR A 7 1.97 -7.98 -0.20
CA THR A 7 2.90 -7.26 0.67
C THR A 7 3.12 -5.84 0.19
N TYR A 8 3.45 -4.94 1.11
CA TYR A 8 3.81 -3.57 0.78
C TYR A 8 4.94 -3.49 -0.26
N GLN A 9 5.96 -4.34 -0.13
CA GLN A 9 7.09 -4.36 -1.06
C GLN A 9 6.65 -4.70 -2.50
N GLU A 10 5.76 -5.68 -2.68
CA GLU A 10 5.21 -6.04 -3.99
C GLU A 10 4.46 -4.87 -4.64
N VAL A 11 3.75 -4.09 -3.82
CA VAL A 11 2.96 -2.93 -4.28
C VAL A 11 3.87 -1.78 -4.69
N ILE A 12 4.82 -1.38 -3.86
CA ILE A 12 5.70 -0.23 -4.14
C ILE A 12 6.72 -0.49 -5.25
N SER A 13 6.91 -1.75 -5.65
CA SER A 13 7.76 -2.13 -6.79
C SER A 13 7.16 -1.70 -8.13
N LYS A 14 5.86 -1.36 -8.16
CA LYS A 14 5.20 -0.80 -9.34
C LYS A 14 5.22 0.72 -9.33
N GLU A 15 5.57 1.33 -10.46
CA GLU A 15 5.52 2.78 -10.62
C GLU A 15 4.09 3.30 -10.41
N GLY A 16 3.98 4.49 -9.81
CA GLY A 16 2.71 5.15 -9.54
C GLY A 16 1.95 4.67 -8.30
N THR A 17 2.23 3.49 -7.75
CA THR A 17 1.50 2.98 -6.57
C THR A 17 1.75 3.80 -5.31
N LEU A 18 2.95 4.36 -5.13
CA LEU A 18 3.28 5.24 -4.00
C LEU A 18 2.33 6.45 -3.90
N LYS A 19 1.90 7.02 -5.04
CA LYS A 19 0.95 8.15 -5.05
C LYS A 19 -0.44 7.71 -4.58
N ILE A 20 -0.84 6.48 -4.95
CA ILE A 20 -2.12 5.91 -4.52
C ILE A 20 -2.09 5.60 -3.03
N LEU A 21 -1.02 4.96 -2.54
CA LEU A 21 -0.84 4.68 -1.12
C LEU A 21 -0.92 5.96 -0.28
N ALA A 22 -0.25 7.04 -0.72
CA ALA A 22 -0.35 8.35 -0.07
C ALA A 22 -1.77 8.95 -0.11
N LYS A 23 -2.47 8.84 -1.25
CA LYS A 23 -3.86 9.31 -1.41
C LYS A 23 -4.82 8.63 -0.43
N HIS A 24 -4.60 7.35 -0.13
CA HIS A 24 -5.43 6.55 0.79
C HIS A 24 -4.95 6.64 2.25
N GLY A 25 -3.94 7.46 2.54
CA GLY A 25 -3.52 7.72 3.92
C GLY A 25 -2.48 6.75 4.48
N VAL A 26 -1.82 5.94 3.65
CA VAL A 26 -0.66 5.15 4.11
C VAL A 26 0.45 6.12 4.51
N PRO A 27 0.95 6.06 5.76
CA PRO A 27 1.92 7.03 6.24
C PRO A 27 3.30 6.79 5.63
N CYS A 28 4.05 7.89 5.48
CA CYS A 28 5.50 7.87 5.22
C CYS A 28 5.93 7.00 4.01
N VAL A 29 5.13 6.91 2.95
CA VAL A 29 5.39 6.03 1.79
C VAL A 29 6.72 6.29 1.06
N SER A 30 7.28 7.49 1.20
CA SER A 30 8.58 7.88 0.65
C SER A 30 9.76 7.69 1.63
N CYS A 31 9.51 7.47 2.92
CA CYS A 31 10.54 7.31 3.94
C CYS A 31 11.25 5.95 3.80
N PRO A 32 12.59 5.91 3.66
CA PRO A 32 13.33 4.65 3.55
C PRO A 32 13.10 3.70 4.74
N MET A 33 13.03 4.24 5.95
CA MET A 33 12.81 3.45 7.17
C MET A 33 11.41 2.83 7.19
N ALA A 34 10.38 3.63 6.90
CA ALA A 34 9.01 3.15 6.85
C ALA A 34 8.82 2.08 5.75
N LYS A 35 9.48 2.25 4.58
CA LYS A 35 9.49 1.22 3.53
C LYS A 35 10.11 -0.09 4.01
N TYR A 36 11.20 -0.03 4.76
CA TYR A 36 11.88 -1.20 5.30
C TYR A 36 11.01 -1.92 6.35
N GLU A 37 10.43 -1.18 7.30
CA GLU A 37 9.57 -1.72 8.35
C GLU A 37 8.30 -2.35 7.78
N MET A 38 7.65 -1.67 6.81
CA MET A 38 6.41 -2.15 6.21
C MET A 38 6.61 -3.20 5.12
N ALA A 39 7.83 -3.41 4.61
CA ALA A 39 8.12 -4.22 3.42
C ALA A 39 7.40 -5.58 3.41
N LYS A 40 7.35 -6.24 4.56
CA LYS A 40 6.77 -7.59 4.73
C LYS A 40 5.33 -7.59 5.20
N LEU A 41 4.77 -6.45 5.58
CA LEU A 41 3.38 -6.34 6.02
C LEU A 41 2.45 -6.47 4.83
N LYS A 42 1.31 -7.14 5.03
CA LYS A 42 0.27 -7.21 4.01
C LYS A 42 -0.51 -5.89 3.97
N LEU A 43 -1.08 -5.55 2.81
CA LEU A 43 -1.93 -4.37 2.68
C LEU A 43 -3.12 -4.41 3.64
N GLY A 44 -3.66 -5.60 3.93
CA GLY A 44 -4.71 -5.80 4.92
C GLY A 44 -4.28 -5.35 6.32
N ASP A 45 -3.10 -5.79 6.76
CA ASP A 45 -2.55 -5.42 8.07
C ASP A 45 -2.32 -3.92 8.16
N ILE A 46 -1.69 -3.32 7.14
CA ILE A 46 -1.46 -1.87 7.07
C ILE A 46 -2.78 -1.11 7.11
N SER A 47 -3.81 -1.62 6.42
CA SER A 47 -5.12 -0.97 6.38
C SER A 47 -5.82 -1.01 7.73
N GLU A 48 -5.72 -2.13 8.46
CA GLU A 48 -6.24 -2.23 9.82
C GLU A 48 -5.49 -1.32 10.79
N MET A 49 -4.15 -1.34 10.75
CA MET A 49 -3.29 -0.54 11.64
C MET A 49 -3.55 0.97 11.54
N TYR A 50 -3.80 1.46 10.32
CA TYR A 50 -3.95 2.90 10.06
C TYR A 50 -5.39 3.32 9.75
N GLY A 51 -6.36 2.41 9.84
CA GLY A 51 -7.77 2.71 9.56
C GLY A 51 -8.05 3.09 8.11
N ILE A 52 -7.35 2.47 7.17
CA ILE A 52 -7.48 2.72 5.72
C ILE A 52 -8.59 1.83 5.15
N ASP A 53 -9.39 2.36 4.23
CA ASP A 53 -10.33 1.57 3.45
C ASP A 53 -9.58 0.68 2.45
N LEU A 54 -9.31 -0.56 2.87
CA LEU A 54 -8.62 -1.56 2.05
C LEU A 54 -9.30 -1.76 0.69
N LYS A 55 -10.64 -1.75 0.65
CA LYS A 55 -11.38 -2.01 -0.60
C LYS A 55 -11.16 -0.88 -1.59
N ALA A 56 -11.29 0.37 -1.14
CA ALA A 56 -11.05 1.55 -1.96
C ALA A 56 -9.59 1.63 -2.44
N LEU A 57 -8.63 1.31 -1.55
CA LEU A 57 -7.21 1.25 -1.88
C LEU A 57 -6.93 0.23 -2.98
N LEU A 58 -7.44 -1.00 -2.85
CA LEU A 58 -7.23 -2.06 -3.83
C LEU A 58 -7.88 -1.74 -5.18
N ASP A 59 -9.05 -1.10 -5.19
CA ASP A 59 -9.72 -0.68 -6.42
C ASP A 59 -8.89 0.33 -7.21
N ASP A 60 -8.34 1.35 -6.53
CA ASP A 60 -7.45 2.34 -7.15
C ASP A 60 -6.13 1.73 -7.60
N LEU A 61 -5.50 0.88 -6.78
CA LEU A 61 -4.24 0.21 -7.14
C LEU A 61 -4.40 -0.69 -8.39
N ASN A 62 -5.54 -1.36 -8.53
CA ASN A 62 -5.80 -2.25 -9.66
C ASN A 62 -6.24 -1.51 -10.94
N LYS A 63 -6.58 -0.22 -10.86
CA LYS A 63 -6.84 0.65 -12.02
C LYS A 63 -5.57 1.14 -12.72
N LEU A 64 -4.40 1.07 -12.07
CA LEU A 64 -3.07 1.38 -12.67
C LEU A 64 -2.61 0.30 -13.69
N LYS A 65 -3.53 -0.30 -14.45
CA LYS A 65 -3.19 -1.32 -15.47
C LYS A 65 -2.14 -0.83 -16.45
#